data_AF-A0A7V8FFY9-F1
#
_entry.id   AF-A0A7V8FFY9-F1
#
_cell.length_a   1.000
_cell.length_b   1.000
_cell.length_c   1.000
_cell.angle_alpha   90.00
_cell.angle_beta   90.00
_cell.angle_gamma   90.00
#
_symmetry.space_group_name_H-M   'P 1'
#
loop_
_entity.id
_entity.type
_entity.pdbx_description
1 polymer ?
#
loop_
_entity_poly.entity_id
_entity_poly.type
_entity_poly.pdbx_seq_one_letter_code
_entity_poly.pdbx_strand_id
1 'polypeptide(L)'
;MGLALLLAWPLSGMAAGDCTQGLLQRLGWRFETAAVATPQVHCAPVCQRATLAQAQAAGDLQVRWPATLPAAAREALLQQLLDDPATVCAYSFELGAAAQRAAQAPQANAGFRFSGPQLGWIGFGAGGAQAKGWQRFRSFGRGFAPSAGNSRALQTFYSGSVRAECGVGRQVAQLATQRELYGDAAFDAEFTPAELSIGTFLSLHDTDSILLGAHAGDYLADGKAVRTAALGRQAFVGVPGFIEHVFDAATLDDLSNQAENLIVVDVGEQAAQALAAHGGFAWYDQRNRELWQLAQGIPRLGQRYFERLLFERDPGLRAQLSPRYRPVVERMDQLLDDPFYQQFVIYVHPRGIRPIGYHVTRLLDRNPRTPFSIDLALHNLHTTLYRRWREAQLGHCAATRQPGSLTSDPN
;
A
#
# COMPACT_ATOMS: atom_id res chain seq x y z
N MET A 1 -34.13 29.37 53.44
CA MET A 1 -34.70 28.09 52.96
C MET A 1 -34.83 28.19 51.45
N GLY A 2 -34.20 27.41 50.58
CA GLY A 2 -33.22 26.33 50.67
C GLY A 2 -32.54 26.22 49.30
N LEU A 3 -31.27 25.79 49.30
CA LEU A 3 -30.36 25.77 48.15
C LEU A 3 -30.82 24.85 47.01
N ALA A 4 -30.61 25.30 45.77
CA ALA A 4 -30.62 24.45 44.58
C ALA A 4 -29.28 23.69 44.48
N LEU A 5 -29.35 22.35 44.57
CA LEU A 5 -28.23 21.45 44.31
C LEU A 5 -28.04 21.29 42.80
N LEU A 6 -26.96 21.88 42.27
CA LEU A 6 -26.39 21.51 40.98
C LEU A 6 -25.64 20.19 41.15
N LEU A 7 -26.22 19.10 40.64
CA LEU A 7 -25.55 17.82 40.48
C LEU A 7 -24.51 17.96 39.36
N ALA A 8 -23.29 18.34 39.72
CA ALA A 8 -22.13 18.13 38.87
C ALA A 8 -21.89 16.62 38.76
N TRP A 9 -22.17 16.04 37.59
CA TRP A 9 -21.72 14.68 37.30
C TRP A 9 -20.18 14.68 37.27
N PRO A 10 -19.51 13.74 37.97
CA PRO A 10 -18.08 13.62 37.82
C PRO A 10 -17.81 13.16 36.39
N LEU A 11 -17.13 14.00 35.62
CA LEU A 11 -16.44 13.59 34.41
C LEU A 11 -15.27 12.69 34.85
N SER A 12 -15.57 11.42 35.13
CA SER A 12 -14.53 10.41 35.36
C SER A 12 -13.66 10.34 34.12
N GLY A 13 -12.40 10.76 34.23
CA GLY A 13 -11.42 10.67 33.16
C GLY A 13 -11.08 9.21 32.88
N MET A 14 -11.17 8.78 31.63
CA MET A 14 -10.56 7.52 31.18
C MET A 14 -9.04 7.64 31.34
N ALA A 15 -8.39 6.61 31.88
CA ALA A 15 -6.94 6.61 32.01
C ALA A 15 -6.28 6.30 30.65
N ALA A 16 -5.05 6.75 30.42
CA ALA A 16 -4.30 6.46 29.19
C ALA A 16 -4.18 4.95 28.87
N GLY A 17 -4.18 4.10 29.92
CA GLY A 17 -4.24 2.65 29.80
C GLY A 17 -5.52 2.13 29.14
N ASP A 18 -6.65 2.83 29.31
CA ASP A 18 -7.94 2.44 28.72
C ASP A 18 -7.95 2.70 27.20
N CYS A 19 -7.36 3.81 26.75
CA CYS A 19 -7.21 4.12 25.33
C CYS A 19 -6.24 3.17 24.63
N THR A 20 -5.12 2.85 25.28
CA THR A 20 -4.13 1.92 24.72
C THR A 20 -4.71 0.52 24.55
N GLN A 21 -5.36 0.00 25.60
CA GLN A 21 -6.03 -1.29 25.50
C GLN A 21 -7.14 -1.28 24.46
N GLY A 22 -7.94 -0.21 24.38
CA GLY A 22 -9.00 -0.08 23.38
C GLY A 22 -8.48 -0.11 21.93
N LEU A 23 -7.34 0.55 21.65
CA LEU A 23 -6.69 0.46 20.34
C LEU A 23 -6.22 -0.98 20.05
N LEU A 24 -5.54 -1.63 20.99
CA LEU A 24 -5.08 -3.00 20.81
C LEU A 24 -6.25 -3.97 20.57
N GLN A 25 -7.38 -3.79 21.28
CA GLN A 25 -8.59 -4.60 21.08
C GLN A 25 -9.18 -4.43 19.69
N ARG A 26 -9.18 -3.21 19.12
CA ARG A 26 -9.59 -2.97 17.73
C ARG A 26 -8.64 -3.63 16.73
N LEU A 27 -7.35 -3.61 17.02
CA LEU A 27 -6.32 -4.38 16.32
C LEU A 27 -6.37 -5.88 16.64
N GLY A 28 -7.43 -6.35 17.27
CA GLY A 28 -7.75 -7.76 17.41
C GLY A 28 -7.28 -8.41 18.70
N TRP A 29 -6.49 -7.73 19.53
CA TRP A 29 -6.02 -8.30 20.80
C TRP A 29 -7.16 -8.63 21.75
N ARG A 30 -7.08 -9.81 22.37
CA ARG A 30 -7.98 -10.23 23.45
C ARG A 30 -7.23 -10.20 24.77
N PHE A 31 -7.85 -9.60 25.78
CA PHE A 31 -7.30 -9.48 27.12
C PHE A 31 -8.18 -10.24 28.10
N GLU A 32 -7.63 -11.22 28.79
CA GLU A 32 -8.35 -12.08 29.71
C GLU A 32 -7.67 -12.06 31.08
N THR A 33 -8.49 -11.96 32.12
CA THR A 33 -8.00 -12.19 33.48
C THR A 33 -8.01 -13.69 33.75
N ALA A 34 -6.87 -14.25 34.17
CA ALA A 34 -6.69 -15.68 34.38
C ALA A 34 -5.92 -15.97 35.68
N ALA A 35 -6.07 -17.21 36.19
CA ALA A 35 -5.30 -17.71 37.33
C ALA A 35 -3.86 -18.06 36.90
N VAL A 36 -3.07 -17.03 36.55
CA VAL A 36 -1.67 -17.13 36.14
C VAL A 36 -0.81 -16.25 37.05
N ALA A 37 0.44 -16.65 37.31
CA ALA A 37 1.32 -15.89 38.21
C ALA A 37 1.89 -14.61 37.56
N THR A 38 2.09 -14.63 36.24
CA THR A 38 2.63 -13.52 35.44
C THR A 38 1.82 -13.37 34.15
N PRO A 39 1.82 -12.19 33.51
CA PRO A 39 1.22 -12.01 32.19
C PRO A 39 1.79 -13.01 31.17
N GLN A 40 0.90 -13.57 30.36
CA GLN A 40 1.21 -14.45 29.24
C GLN A 40 0.72 -13.78 27.96
N VAL A 41 1.63 -13.56 27.02
CA VAL A 41 1.32 -13.01 25.69
C VAL A 41 1.44 -14.14 24.69
N HIS A 42 0.38 -14.35 23.91
CA HIS A 42 0.38 -15.27 22.79
C HIS A 42 0.23 -14.47 21.50
N CYS A 43 1.32 -14.48 20.71
CA CYS A 43 1.43 -13.86 19.41
C CYS A 43 1.81 -14.93 18.37
N ALA A 44 1.00 -15.10 17.33
CA ALA A 44 1.27 -16.04 16.24
C ALA A 44 1.38 -15.28 14.89
N PRO A 45 1.59 -15.94 13.72
CA PRO A 45 1.83 -15.27 12.43
C PRO A 45 0.62 -14.53 11.86
N VAL A 46 0.23 -13.40 12.47
CA VAL A 46 -0.93 -12.58 12.10
C VAL A 46 -0.91 -12.18 10.62
N CYS A 47 0.26 -11.80 10.09
CA CYS A 47 0.41 -11.40 8.69
C CYS A 47 0.08 -12.50 7.66
N GLN A 48 0.01 -13.77 8.08
CA GLN A 48 -0.33 -14.89 7.19
C GLN A 48 -1.86 -15.05 7.01
N ARG A 49 -2.67 -14.45 7.90
CA ARG A 49 -4.13 -14.60 7.87
C ARG A 49 -4.76 -13.73 6.77
N ALA A 50 -5.91 -14.16 6.25
CA ALA A 50 -6.65 -13.36 5.27
C ALA A 50 -7.41 -12.21 5.92
N THR A 51 -7.85 -12.37 7.17
CA THR A 51 -8.56 -11.33 7.91
C THR A 51 -8.16 -11.28 9.37
N LEU A 52 -8.37 -10.12 10.00
CA LEU A 52 -8.17 -9.96 11.45
C LEU A 52 -9.05 -10.92 12.26
N ALA A 53 -10.29 -11.15 11.82
CA ALA A 53 -11.20 -12.10 12.47
C ALA A 53 -10.64 -13.54 12.48
N GLN A 54 -9.94 -13.96 11.42
CA GLN A 54 -9.26 -15.26 11.40
C GLN A 54 -8.08 -15.30 12.36
N ALA A 55 -7.27 -14.23 12.44
CA ALA A 55 -6.18 -14.14 13.43
C ALA A 55 -6.71 -14.26 14.86
N GLN A 56 -7.81 -13.59 15.16
CA GLN A 56 -8.48 -13.68 16.47
C GLN A 56 -9.03 -15.08 16.75
N ALA A 57 -9.67 -15.71 15.77
CA ALA A 57 -10.24 -17.05 15.91
C ALA A 57 -9.15 -18.12 16.15
N ALA A 58 -7.99 -17.94 15.54
CA ALA A 58 -6.83 -18.80 15.76
C ALA A 58 -6.09 -18.52 17.07
N GLY A 59 -6.43 -17.42 17.76
CA GLY A 59 -5.81 -17.01 19.00
C GLY A 59 -4.49 -16.28 18.84
N ASP A 60 -4.16 -15.80 17.65
CA ASP A 60 -2.86 -15.22 17.32
C ASP A 60 -2.54 -13.91 18.08
N LEU A 61 -3.51 -13.34 18.81
CA LEU A 61 -3.44 -12.05 19.50
C LEU A 61 -4.16 -12.15 20.86
N GLN A 62 -3.53 -12.78 21.85
CA GLN A 62 -4.10 -12.98 23.18
C GLN A 62 -3.15 -12.59 24.31
N VAL A 63 -3.71 -12.00 25.35
CA VAL A 63 -3.03 -11.69 26.60
C VAL A 63 -3.84 -12.25 27.75
N ARG A 64 -3.19 -13.03 28.61
CA ARG A 64 -3.76 -13.53 29.86
C ARG A 64 -2.97 -12.97 31.03
N TRP A 65 -3.61 -12.30 31.98
CA TRP A 65 -2.91 -11.70 33.13
C TRP A 65 -3.60 -12.00 34.46
N PRO A 66 -2.89 -11.91 35.60
CA PRO A 66 -3.51 -12.05 36.92
C PRO A 66 -4.45 -10.89 37.22
N ALA A 67 -5.51 -11.16 37.99
CA ALA A 67 -6.40 -10.11 38.52
C ALA A 67 -5.66 -9.10 39.41
N THR A 68 -4.54 -9.52 40.00
CA THR A 68 -3.69 -8.72 40.89
C THR A 68 -2.57 -7.97 40.16
N LEU A 69 -2.57 -7.96 38.81
CA LEU A 69 -1.54 -7.25 38.06
C LEU A 69 -1.55 -5.75 38.41
N PRO A 70 -0.42 -5.17 38.90
CA PRO A 70 -0.36 -3.76 39.23
C PRO A 70 -0.63 -2.88 38.01
N ALA A 71 -1.32 -1.74 38.21
CA ALA A 71 -1.70 -0.85 37.11
C ALA A 71 -0.51 -0.39 36.25
N ALA A 72 0.62 -0.05 36.88
CA ALA A 72 1.84 0.33 36.16
C ALA A 72 2.43 -0.83 35.31
N ALA A 73 2.36 -2.07 35.81
CA ALA A 73 2.81 -3.23 35.06
C ALA A 73 1.88 -3.55 33.88
N ARG A 74 0.57 -3.34 34.07
CA ARG A 74 -0.43 -3.46 32.99
C ARG A 74 -0.20 -2.41 31.90
N GLU A 75 0.04 -1.15 32.29
CA GLU A 75 0.33 -0.08 31.35
C GLU A 75 1.61 -0.35 30.56
N ALA A 76 2.69 -0.75 31.22
CA ALA A 76 3.95 -1.11 30.56
C ALA A 76 3.78 -2.25 29.55
N LEU A 77 3.00 -3.29 29.90
CA LEU A 77 2.68 -4.37 28.99
C LEU A 77 1.89 -3.87 27.77
N LEU A 78 0.86 -3.05 27.98
CA LEU A 78 0.07 -2.50 26.89
C LEU A 78 0.91 -1.63 25.95
N GLN A 79 1.83 -0.82 26.48
CA GLN A 79 2.78 -0.05 25.68
C GLN A 79 3.71 -0.94 24.86
N GLN A 80 4.25 -2.01 25.45
CA GLN A 80 5.08 -2.97 24.72
C GLN A 80 4.33 -3.61 23.55
N LEU A 81 3.04 -3.95 23.74
CA LEU A 81 2.24 -4.57 22.69
C LEU A 81 1.98 -3.66 21.49
N LEU A 82 2.01 -2.33 21.69
CA LEU A 82 1.86 -1.37 20.58
C LEU A 82 3.01 -1.42 19.56
N ASP A 83 4.18 -1.94 19.92
CA ASP A 83 5.32 -2.09 19.01
C ASP A 83 5.58 -3.57 18.66
N ASP A 84 4.75 -4.48 19.15
CA ASP A 84 4.87 -5.91 18.84
C ASP A 84 4.64 -6.16 17.34
N PRO A 85 5.49 -6.97 16.66
CA PRO A 85 5.31 -7.30 15.25
C PRO A 85 3.90 -7.83 14.90
N ALA A 86 3.25 -8.56 15.81
CA ALA A 86 1.88 -9.03 15.61
C ALA A 86 0.87 -7.87 15.53
N THR A 87 1.09 -6.80 16.29
CA THR A 87 0.28 -5.58 16.23
C THR A 87 0.51 -4.80 14.94
N VAL A 88 1.76 -4.72 14.46
CA VAL A 88 2.08 -4.11 13.15
C VAL A 88 1.43 -4.89 12.00
N CYS A 89 1.44 -6.23 12.09
CA CYS A 89 0.69 -7.09 11.17
C CYS A 89 -0.82 -6.88 11.27
N ALA A 90 -1.37 -6.71 12.47
CA ALA A 90 -2.79 -6.42 12.65
C ALA A 90 -3.18 -5.06 12.06
N TYR A 91 -2.33 -4.04 12.23
CA TYR A 91 -2.47 -2.73 11.59
C TYR A 91 -2.50 -2.85 10.05
N SER A 92 -1.73 -3.79 9.50
CA SER A 92 -1.66 -3.98 8.04
C SER A 92 -3.01 -4.38 7.41
N PHE A 93 -3.96 -4.96 8.16
CA PHE A 93 -5.31 -5.18 7.66
C PHE A 93 -6.07 -3.86 7.40
N GLU A 94 -5.97 -2.91 8.32
CA GLU A 94 -6.58 -1.57 8.18
C GLU A 94 -5.88 -0.79 7.05
N LEU A 95 -4.55 -0.85 7.00
CA LEU A 95 -3.76 -0.27 5.93
C LEU A 95 -4.14 -0.84 4.56
N GLY A 96 -4.29 -2.16 4.45
CA GLY A 96 -4.69 -2.84 3.21
C GLY A 96 -6.07 -2.42 2.75
N ALA A 97 -7.05 -2.35 3.66
CA ALA A 97 -8.39 -1.86 3.34
C ALA A 97 -8.38 -0.41 2.86
N ALA A 98 -7.57 0.45 3.50
CA ALA A 98 -7.37 1.83 3.09
C ALA A 98 -6.69 1.93 1.71
N ALA A 99 -5.65 1.13 1.46
CA ALA A 99 -4.94 1.08 0.18
C ALA A 99 -5.85 0.63 -0.97
N GLN A 100 -6.73 -0.35 -0.71
CA GLN A 100 -7.72 -0.80 -1.67
C GLN A 100 -8.69 0.31 -2.05
N ARG A 101 -9.26 1.04 -1.08
CA ARG A 101 -10.12 2.21 -1.37
C ARG A 101 -9.38 3.30 -2.12
N ALA A 102 -8.16 3.61 -1.68
CA ALA A 102 -7.29 4.62 -2.26
C ALA A 102 -6.85 4.30 -3.70
N ALA A 103 -6.78 3.02 -4.09
CA ALA A 103 -6.51 2.59 -5.45
C ALA A 103 -7.78 2.58 -6.33
N GLN A 104 -8.92 2.19 -5.74
CA GLN A 104 -10.21 2.12 -6.45
C GLN A 104 -10.71 3.48 -6.91
N ALA A 105 -10.62 4.51 -6.07
CA ALA A 105 -11.14 5.84 -6.41
C ALA A 105 -10.41 6.49 -7.61
N PRO A 106 -9.06 6.57 -7.67
CA PRO A 106 -8.33 7.04 -8.85
C PRO A 106 -8.56 6.17 -10.08
N GLN A 107 -8.69 4.85 -9.93
CA GLN A 107 -9.03 3.95 -11.06
C GLN A 107 -10.41 4.27 -11.65
N ALA A 108 -11.39 4.57 -10.82
CA ALA A 108 -12.75 4.91 -11.26
C ALA A 108 -12.82 6.32 -11.89
N ASN A 109 -11.82 7.16 -11.70
CA ASN A 109 -11.78 8.51 -12.24
C ASN A 109 -11.33 8.55 -13.71
N ALA A 110 -12.29 8.57 -14.64
CA ALA A 110 -12.00 8.74 -16.08
C ALA A 110 -11.30 10.08 -16.43
N GLY A 111 -11.32 11.05 -15.51
CA GLY A 111 -10.62 12.32 -15.59
C GLY A 111 -9.15 12.25 -15.17
N PHE A 112 -8.73 11.23 -14.42
CA PHE A 112 -7.33 11.02 -14.06
C PHE A 112 -6.61 10.21 -15.13
N ARG A 113 -5.89 10.90 -16.01
CA ARG A 113 -5.28 10.29 -17.21
C ARG A 113 -3.76 10.23 -17.11
N PHE A 114 -3.16 9.40 -17.95
CA PHE A 114 -1.71 9.35 -18.08
C PHE A 114 -1.19 10.49 -18.96
N SER A 115 -0.04 11.05 -18.59
CA SER A 115 0.78 11.91 -19.45
C SER A 115 2.21 11.41 -19.43
N GLY A 116 2.77 11.15 -20.62
CA GLY A 116 4.17 10.76 -20.74
C GLY A 116 5.15 11.88 -20.31
N PRO A 117 6.44 11.57 -20.12
CA PRO A 117 7.43 12.46 -19.52
C PRO A 117 7.66 13.80 -20.25
N GLN A 118 7.21 13.95 -21.49
CA GLN A 118 7.48 15.12 -22.35
C GLN A 118 6.47 16.28 -22.19
N LEU A 119 5.31 16.09 -21.55
CA LEU A 119 4.24 17.10 -21.49
C LEU A 119 4.09 17.79 -20.11
N GLY A 120 5.07 17.61 -19.23
CA GLY A 120 5.00 17.96 -17.81
C GLY A 120 4.52 16.76 -16.98
N TRP A 121 5.14 16.57 -15.81
CA TRP A 121 4.92 15.39 -14.95
C TRP A 121 3.52 15.34 -14.36
N ILE A 122 2.92 16.51 -14.09
CA ILE A 122 1.57 16.66 -13.57
C ILE A 122 0.88 17.83 -14.28
N GLY A 123 -0.31 17.58 -14.82
CA GLY A 123 -1.16 18.58 -15.46
C GLY A 123 -2.53 18.67 -14.79
N PHE A 124 -2.84 19.81 -14.17
CA PHE A 124 -4.09 20.03 -13.42
C PHE A 124 -5.30 20.50 -14.27
N GLY A 125 -5.15 20.50 -15.60
CA GLY A 125 -6.21 20.91 -16.52
C GLY A 125 -6.61 22.38 -16.41
N ALA A 126 -7.86 22.68 -16.76
CA ALA A 126 -8.42 24.03 -16.72
C ALA A 126 -8.43 24.58 -15.28
N GLY A 127 -7.99 25.83 -15.10
CA GLY A 127 -7.83 26.48 -13.80
C GLY A 127 -6.46 26.22 -13.13
N GLY A 128 -5.68 25.25 -13.61
CA GLY A 128 -4.33 24.99 -13.13
C GLY A 128 -4.27 24.43 -11.69
N ALA A 129 -3.04 24.30 -11.18
CA ALA A 129 -2.77 23.65 -9.89
C ALA A 129 -3.48 24.36 -8.71
N GLN A 130 -3.42 25.70 -8.67
CA GLN A 130 -3.97 26.48 -7.57
C GLN A 130 -5.49 26.29 -7.42
N ALA A 131 -6.24 26.28 -8.53
CA ALA A 131 -7.68 26.04 -8.52
C ALA A 131 -8.05 24.63 -8.04
N LYS A 132 -7.09 23.69 -8.09
CA LYS A 132 -7.21 22.32 -7.59
C LYS A 132 -6.62 22.14 -6.19
N GLY A 133 -6.25 23.22 -5.51
CA GLY A 133 -5.70 23.19 -4.16
C GLY A 133 -4.24 22.78 -4.08
N TRP A 134 -3.48 22.93 -5.19
CA TRP A 134 -2.06 22.62 -5.27
C TRP A 134 -1.22 23.87 -5.55
N GLN A 135 -0.14 24.03 -4.81
CA GLN A 135 0.88 25.05 -5.05
C GLN A 135 2.16 24.41 -5.58
N ARG A 136 2.82 25.09 -6.52
CA ARG A 136 4.07 24.63 -7.13
C ARG A 136 5.25 25.09 -6.30
N PHE A 137 6.15 24.17 -5.94
CA PHE A 137 7.41 24.50 -5.24
C PHE A 137 8.67 24.19 -6.07
N ARG A 138 8.55 23.43 -7.17
CA ARG A 138 9.64 23.21 -8.14
C ARG A 138 9.23 23.60 -9.55
N SER A 139 10.22 23.96 -10.38
CA SER A 139 9.95 24.40 -11.74
C SER A 139 9.42 23.29 -12.69
N PHE A 140 8.75 23.68 -13.77
CA PHE A 140 8.21 22.80 -14.83
C PHE A 140 7.26 21.68 -14.35
N GLY A 141 6.45 21.94 -13.32
CA GLY A 141 5.49 20.96 -12.81
C GLY A 141 6.15 19.73 -12.19
N ARG A 142 7.38 19.87 -11.68
CA ARG A 142 8.15 18.78 -11.08
C ARG A 142 7.89 18.61 -9.58
N GLY A 143 7.09 19.46 -8.96
CA GLY A 143 6.83 19.41 -7.52
C GLY A 143 5.66 20.29 -7.12
N PHE A 144 4.69 19.70 -6.45
CA PHE A 144 3.50 20.36 -5.92
C PHE A 144 3.21 19.91 -4.50
N ALA A 145 2.73 20.83 -3.67
CA ALA A 145 2.21 20.56 -2.32
C ALA A 145 0.76 21.07 -2.23
N PRO A 146 -0.07 20.54 -1.32
CA PRO A 146 -1.37 21.13 -1.01
C PRO A 146 -1.27 22.62 -0.61
N SER A 147 -2.34 23.38 -0.88
CA SER A 147 -2.38 24.83 -0.56
C SER A 147 -3.68 25.30 0.11
N ALA A 148 -4.74 24.48 0.12
CA ALA A 148 -6.05 24.86 0.68
C ALA A 148 -6.62 23.83 1.67
N GLY A 149 -5.98 22.67 1.81
CA GLY A 149 -6.41 21.50 2.57
C GLY A 149 -5.87 20.23 1.90
N ASN A 150 -5.33 19.30 2.68
CA ASN A 150 -4.64 18.12 2.16
C ASN A 150 -5.62 17.12 1.53
N SER A 151 -6.70 16.82 2.25
CA SER A 151 -7.83 16.01 1.83
C SER A 151 -8.41 16.53 0.50
N ARG A 152 -8.67 17.84 0.44
CA ARG A 152 -9.17 18.54 -0.74
C ARG A 152 -8.20 18.50 -1.93
N ALA A 153 -6.90 18.60 -1.68
CA ALA A 153 -5.90 18.50 -2.73
C ALA A 153 -5.91 17.08 -3.35
N LEU A 154 -5.96 16.04 -2.52
CA LEU A 154 -6.07 14.65 -2.98
C LEU A 154 -7.40 14.33 -3.66
N GLN A 155 -8.51 14.97 -3.26
CA GLN A 155 -9.81 14.82 -3.89
C GLN A 155 -9.77 15.11 -5.40
N THR A 156 -8.86 15.97 -5.84
CA THR A 156 -8.64 16.26 -7.27
C THR A 156 -8.31 15.00 -8.08
N PHE A 157 -7.63 14.02 -7.49
CA PHE A 157 -7.31 12.76 -8.17
C PHE A 157 -8.46 11.74 -8.13
N TYR A 158 -9.40 11.88 -7.20
CA TYR A 158 -10.58 11.01 -7.08
C TYR A 158 -11.69 11.38 -8.07
N SER A 159 -11.90 12.66 -8.35
CA SER A 159 -13.02 13.10 -9.20
C SER A 159 -12.70 14.23 -10.17
N GLY A 160 -11.47 14.77 -10.12
CA GLY A 160 -11.04 15.86 -10.98
C GLY A 160 -10.49 15.39 -12.33
N SER A 161 -10.17 16.36 -13.18
CA SER A 161 -9.48 16.14 -14.45
C SER A 161 -8.00 16.49 -14.30
N VAL A 162 -7.16 15.48 -14.13
CA VAL A 162 -5.71 15.63 -13.91
C VAL A 162 -4.98 14.65 -14.82
N ARG A 163 -3.74 15.00 -15.19
CA ARG A 163 -2.83 14.09 -15.84
C ARG A 163 -1.58 13.91 -15.01
N ALA A 164 -1.10 12.68 -14.90
CA ALA A 164 0.18 12.38 -14.30
C ALA A 164 0.80 11.13 -14.88
N GLU A 165 2.11 10.95 -14.72
CA GLU A 165 2.76 9.68 -15.01
C GLU A 165 2.62 8.67 -13.85
N CYS A 166 3.14 7.45 -14.03
CA CYS A 166 2.89 6.33 -13.13
C CYS A 166 3.50 6.51 -11.73
N GLY A 167 4.65 7.16 -11.60
CA GLY A 167 5.33 7.47 -10.34
C GLY A 167 4.54 8.43 -9.46
N VAL A 168 4.01 9.52 -10.01
CA VAL A 168 3.05 10.39 -9.33
C VAL A 168 1.76 9.63 -9.03
N GLY A 169 1.28 8.78 -9.94
CA GLY A 169 0.14 7.90 -9.66
C GLY A 169 0.35 7.02 -8.42
N ARG A 170 1.55 6.45 -8.26
CA ARG A 170 1.95 5.71 -7.06
C ARG A 170 1.96 6.61 -5.82
N GLN A 171 2.59 7.78 -5.90
CA GLN A 171 2.63 8.73 -4.77
C GLN A 171 1.22 9.14 -4.32
N VAL A 172 0.34 9.47 -5.27
CA VAL A 172 -1.06 9.80 -5.00
C VAL A 172 -1.76 8.64 -4.30
N ALA A 173 -1.58 7.39 -4.77
CA ALA A 173 -2.18 6.23 -4.12
C ALA A 173 -1.63 6.00 -2.69
N GLN A 174 -0.34 6.22 -2.47
CA GLN A 174 0.28 6.15 -1.13
C GLN A 174 -0.28 7.21 -0.17
N LEU A 175 -0.37 8.47 -0.61
CA LEU A 175 -0.90 9.57 0.22
C LEU A 175 -2.42 9.41 0.44
N ALA A 176 -3.15 8.98 -0.59
CA ALA A 176 -4.57 8.67 -0.48
C ALA A 176 -4.82 7.50 0.48
N THR A 177 -3.94 6.51 0.55
CA THR A 177 -4.02 5.45 1.56
C THR A 177 -4.00 6.02 2.97
N GLN A 178 -3.15 7.02 3.24
CA GLN A 178 -3.14 7.70 4.54
C GLN A 178 -4.43 8.49 4.76
N ARG A 179 -4.92 9.23 3.75
CA ARG A 179 -6.22 9.90 3.83
C ARG A 179 -7.36 8.93 4.18
N GLU A 180 -7.43 7.76 3.54
CA GLU A 180 -8.44 6.73 3.79
C GLU A 180 -8.34 6.06 5.17
N LEU A 181 -7.15 6.08 5.77
CA LEU A 181 -6.85 5.50 7.08
C LEU A 181 -7.15 6.47 8.24
N TYR A 182 -6.94 7.77 8.00
CA TYR A 182 -7.18 8.83 8.98
C TYR A 182 -8.57 9.45 8.85
N GLY A 183 -9.17 9.48 7.66
CA GLY A 183 -10.31 10.35 7.38
C GLY A 183 -9.88 11.81 7.15
N ASP A 184 -10.74 12.61 6.52
CA ASP A 184 -10.34 13.93 5.99
C ASP A 184 -9.85 14.90 7.08
N ALA A 185 -10.59 15.02 8.19
CA ALA A 185 -10.27 15.94 9.27
C ALA A 185 -8.95 15.58 9.97
N ALA A 186 -8.77 14.31 10.35
CA ALA A 186 -7.54 13.87 11.01
C ALA A 186 -6.34 13.87 10.04
N PHE A 187 -6.54 13.60 8.75
CA PHE A 187 -5.49 13.70 7.74
C PHE A 187 -5.01 15.13 7.52
N ASP A 188 -5.93 16.10 7.51
CA ASP A 188 -5.60 17.52 7.42
C ASP A 188 -4.89 18.05 8.67
N ALA A 189 -5.22 17.50 9.85
CA ALA A 189 -4.59 17.88 11.12
C ALA A 189 -3.21 17.23 11.32
N GLU A 190 -3.07 15.97 10.94
CA GLU A 190 -1.85 15.19 11.17
C GLU A 190 -0.71 15.63 10.25
N PHE A 191 -0.99 15.83 8.96
CA PHE A 191 0.05 16.10 7.98
C PHE A 191 0.13 17.57 7.63
N THR A 192 1.34 18.12 7.59
CA THR A 192 1.56 19.42 6.99
C THR A 192 1.46 19.33 5.46
N PRO A 193 1.10 20.41 4.76
CA PRO A 193 1.08 20.40 3.30
C PRO A 193 2.44 20.03 2.67
N ALA A 194 3.55 20.45 3.27
CA ALA A 194 4.89 20.16 2.73
C ALA A 194 5.20 18.64 2.72
N GLU A 195 4.71 17.91 3.72
CA GLU A 195 4.85 16.45 3.81
C GLU A 195 4.14 15.70 2.69
N LEU A 196 3.08 16.28 2.12
CA LEU A 196 2.24 15.65 1.11
C LEU A 196 2.61 16.10 -0.31
N SER A 197 3.88 16.45 -0.49
CA SER A 197 4.44 16.84 -1.78
C SER A 197 4.40 15.68 -2.79
N ILE A 198 4.01 15.99 -4.03
CA ILE A 198 4.05 15.07 -5.18
C ILE A 198 4.91 15.64 -6.31
N GLY A 199 5.56 14.78 -7.08
CA GLY A 199 6.44 15.19 -8.18
C GLY A 199 7.33 14.06 -8.70
N THR A 200 8.43 14.42 -9.35
CA THR A 200 9.47 13.43 -9.69
C THR A 200 10.13 12.90 -8.41
N PHE A 201 10.54 11.63 -8.32
CA PHE A 201 11.17 11.12 -7.09
C PHE A 201 12.38 11.94 -6.64
N LEU A 202 13.24 12.37 -7.58
CA LEU A 202 14.37 13.27 -7.31
C LEU A 202 13.95 14.61 -6.68
N SER A 203 12.77 15.14 -7.02
CA SER A 203 12.34 16.42 -6.47
C SER A 203 11.79 16.33 -5.06
N LEU A 204 11.59 15.12 -4.52
CA LEU A 204 11.07 14.88 -3.18
C LEU A 204 12.15 14.63 -2.13
N HIS A 205 13.37 14.25 -2.52
CA HIS A 205 14.43 13.95 -1.56
C HIS A 205 14.85 15.15 -0.71
N ASP A 206 14.90 16.35 -1.31
CA ASP A 206 15.27 17.59 -0.63
C ASP A 206 14.04 18.39 -0.19
N THR A 207 12.99 17.71 0.30
CA THR A 207 11.77 18.33 0.82
C THR A 207 11.34 17.68 2.13
N ASP A 208 10.28 18.18 2.75
CA ASP A 208 9.69 17.59 3.96
C ASP A 208 8.81 16.36 3.64
N SER A 209 8.86 15.80 2.42
CA SER A 209 7.96 14.72 2.01
C SER A 209 7.94 13.54 2.99
N ILE A 210 6.75 13.10 3.41
CA ILE A 210 6.58 11.90 4.24
C ILE A 210 6.93 10.61 3.50
N LEU A 211 7.00 10.65 2.16
CA LEU A 211 7.35 9.48 1.37
C LEU A 211 8.87 9.36 1.18
N LEU A 212 9.55 10.46 0.83
CA LEU A 212 10.94 10.43 0.33
C LEU A 212 11.89 11.49 0.92
N GLY A 213 11.37 12.38 1.77
CA GLY A 213 12.08 13.56 2.26
C GLY A 213 12.43 13.48 3.76
N ALA A 214 12.69 14.64 4.36
CA ALA A 214 13.19 14.76 5.73
C ALA A 214 12.25 14.15 6.80
N HIS A 215 10.94 14.09 6.55
CA HIS A 215 9.97 13.55 7.49
C HIS A 215 9.63 12.07 7.28
N ALA A 216 10.23 11.41 6.29
CA ALA A 216 9.96 10.00 6.06
C ALA A 216 10.43 9.08 7.22
N GLY A 217 11.41 9.54 8.01
CA GLY A 217 11.94 8.78 9.15
C GLY A 217 12.59 7.47 8.70
N ASP A 218 12.26 6.37 9.38
CA ASP A 218 12.93 5.09 9.17
C ASP A 218 12.37 4.32 7.97
N TYR A 219 13.22 4.04 6.99
CA TYR A 219 12.85 3.21 5.85
C TYR A 219 13.04 1.73 6.09
N LEU A 220 12.07 0.95 5.60
CA LEU A 220 12.25 -0.45 5.27
C LEU A 220 12.85 -0.57 3.86
N ALA A 221 14.05 -1.14 3.82
CA ALA A 221 14.75 -1.50 2.59
C ALA A 221 14.65 -3.00 2.35
N ASP A 222 13.62 -3.45 1.65
CA ASP A 222 13.38 -4.87 1.36
C ASP A 222 13.04 -5.08 -0.11
N GLY A 223 13.88 -4.55 -1.01
CA GLY A 223 13.59 -4.48 -2.46
C GLY A 223 13.14 -5.81 -3.06
N LYS A 224 13.85 -6.90 -2.78
CA LYS A 224 13.47 -8.25 -3.25
C LYS A 224 12.44 -8.96 -2.37
N ALA A 225 11.80 -8.23 -1.47
CA ALA A 225 10.73 -8.70 -0.59
C ALA A 225 11.10 -9.91 0.27
N VAL A 226 12.36 -10.10 0.64
CA VAL A 226 12.81 -11.29 1.39
C VAL A 226 12.17 -11.29 2.78
N ARG A 227 12.24 -10.16 3.49
CA ARG A 227 11.66 -10.03 4.84
C ARG A 227 10.13 -10.00 4.78
N THR A 228 9.58 -9.29 3.79
CA THR A 228 8.14 -9.15 3.59
C THR A 228 7.49 -10.49 3.24
N ALA A 229 8.10 -11.28 2.36
CA ALA A 229 7.63 -12.63 2.01
C ALA A 229 7.62 -13.58 3.21
N ALA A 230 8.62 -13.50 4.10
CA ALA A 230 8.68 -14.32 5.29
C ALA A 230 7.57 -14.01 6.31
N LEU A 231 7.09 -12.77 6.36
CA LEU A 231 6.01 -12.35 7.27
C LEU A 231 4.63 -12.84 6.81
N GLY A 232 4.37 -12.80 5.50
CA GLY A 232 3.12 -13.27 4.89
C GLY A 232 2.33 -12.18 4.17
N ARG A 233 1.13 -12.56 3.69
CA ARG A 233 0.33 -11.74 2.75
C ARG A 233 0.08 -10.30 3.20
N GLN A 234 -0.21 -10.07 4.48
CA GLN A 234 -0.54 -8.72 4.97
C GLN A 234 0.69 -7.81 5.06
N ALA A 235 1.92 -8.34 5.08
CA ALA A 235 3.10 -7.49 5.12
C ALA A 235 3.28 -6.69 3.81
N PHE A 236 2.70 -7.18 2.70
CA PHE A 236 2.79 -6.55 1.39
C PHE A 236 1.79 -5.43 1.13
N VAL A 237 0.60 -5.46 1.73
CA VAL A 237 -0.49 -4.55 1.30
C VAL A 237 -0.13 -3.09 1.56
N GLY A 238 -0.45 -2.23 0.60
CA GLY A 238 -0.08 -0.81 0.58
C GLY A 238 1.38 -0.52 0.22
N VAL A 239 2.27 -1.53 0.23
CA VAL A 239 3.70 -1.32 -0.01
C VAL A 239 3.94 -0.85 -1.45
N PRO A 240 4.73 0.24 -1.65
CA PRO A 240 5.08 0.70 -2.99
C PRO A 240 6.16 -0.19 -3.62
N GLY A 241 6.15 -0.25 -4.94
CA GLY A 241 7.18 -0.95 -5.70
C GLY A 241 7.29 -0.44 -7.13
N PHE A 242 8.01 -1.21 -7.95
CA PHE A 242 8.08 -1.01 -9.38
C PHE A 242 8.41 -2.32 -10.11
N ILE A 243 8.00 -2.38 -11.37
CA ILE A 243 8.48 -3.35 -12.36
C ILE A 243 9.35 -2.58 -13.34
N GLU A 244 10.62 -2.93 -13.51
CA GLU A 244 11.56 -2.17 -14.34
C GLU A 244 12.34 -3.05 -15.32
N HIS A 245 12.80 -2.43 -16.40
CA HIS A 245 13.71 -3.06 -17.35
C HIS A 245 15.06 -3.43 -16.70
N VAL A 246 15.66 -4.53 -17.15
CA VAL A 246 16.93 -5.05 -16.60
C VAL A 246 18.15 -4.63 -17.43
N PHE A 247 18.01 -4.54 -18.75
CA PHE A 247 19.12 -4.11 -19.62
C PHE A 247 19.19 -2.58 -19.71
N ASP A 248 20.17 -2.04 -20.44
CA ASP A 248 20.35 -0.61 -20.54
C ASP A 248 19.17 0.10 -21.23
N ALA A 249 19.10 1.43 -21.07
CA ALA A 249 18.06 2.24 -21.66
C ALA A 249 18.03 2.19 -23.21
N ALA A 250 19.11 1.77 -23.88
CA ALA A 250 19.12 1.61 -25.34
C ALA A 250 18.28 0.40 -25.79
N THR A 251 17.95 -0.52 -24.87
CA THR A 251 17.01 -1.62 -25.10
C THR A 251 15.53 -1.24 -24.92
N LEU A 252 15.23 0.00 -24.52
CA LEU A 252 13.84 0.45 -24.40
C LEU A 252 13.26 0.83 -25.76
N ASP A 253 12.07 0.31 -26.05
CA ASP A 253 11.28 0.62 -27.24
C ASP A 253 10.13 1.61 -26.93
N ASP A 254 9.62 1.55 -25.69
CA ASP A 254 8.59 2.45 -25.15
C ASP A 254 9.06 3.03 -23.81
N LEU A 255 9.61 4.24 -23.86
CA LEU A 255 10.11 4.98 -22.70
C LEU A 255 9.02 5.30 -21.67
N SER A 256 7.75 5.40 -22.09
CA SER A 256 6.65 5.63 -21.14
C SER A 256 6.36 4.40 -20.28
N ASN A 257 6.96 3.25 -20.63
CA ASN A 257 6.84 1.96 -19.95
C ASN A 257 8.21 1.41 -19.51
N GLN A 258 9.21 2.29 -19.35
CA GLN A 258 10.53 1.90 -18.82
C GLN A 258 10.45 1.32 -17.40
N ALA A 259 9.45 1.75 -16.64
CA ALA A 259 9.10 1.23 -15.34
C ALA A 259 7.59 1.37 -15.10
N GLU A 260 7.01 0.42 -14.37
CA GLU A 260 5.64 0.48 -13.88
C GLU A 260 5.67 0.65 -12.36
N ASN A 261 5.48 1.89 -11.89
CA ASN A 261 5.38 2.21 -10.48
C ASN A 261 4.05 1.72 -9.90
N LEU A 262 4.10 0.98 -8.79
CA LEU A 262 2.95 0.28 -8.24
C LEU A 262 2.76 0.52 -6.73
N ILE A 263 1.55 0.27 -6.25
CA ILE A 263 1.29 -0.14 -4.85
C ILE A 263 0.68 -1.53 -4.84
N VAL A 264 1.00 -2.35 -3.85
CA VAL A 264 0.36 -3.66 -3.67
C VAL A 264 -1.03 -3.46 -3.05
N VAL A 265 -2.04 -4.09 -3.64
CA VAL A 265 -3.45 -3.95 -3.22
C VAL A 265 -3.92 -5.19 -2.45
N ASP A 266 -3.59 -6.38 -2.95
CA ASP A 266 -3.91 -7.64 -2.28
C ASP A 266 -2.89 -8.72 -2.66
N VAL A 267 -2.71 -9.70 -1.78
CA VAL A 267 -1.90 -10.88 -2.01
C VAL A 267 -2.69 -12.10 -1.58
N GLY A 268 -3.03 -12.97 -2.53
CA GLY A 268 -3.71 -14.24 -2.23
C GLY A 268 -2.84 -15.17 -1.38
N GLU A 269 -3.50 -16.11 -0.70
CA GLU A 269 -2.83 -17.06 0.19
C GLU A 269 -1.75 -17.88 -0.54
N GLN A 270 -2.05 -18.39 -1.73
CA GLN A 270 -1.11 -19.21 -2.48
C GLN A 270 0.06 -18.38 -3.03
N ALA A 271 -0.19 -17.13 -3.44
CA ALA A 271 0.90 -16.21 -3.81
C ALA A 271 1.84 -15.93 -2.64
N ALA A 272 1.29 -15.70 -1.43
CA ALA A 272 2.11 -15.47 -0.25
C ALA A 272 2.92 -16.71 0.15
N GLN A 273 2.33 -17.91 0.06
CA GLN A 273 3.04 -19.16 0.29
C GLN A 273 4.15 -19.38 -0.74
N ALA A 274 3.89 -19.11 -2.02
CA ALA A 274 4.90 -19.22 -3.07
C ALA A 274 6.05 -18.22 -2.87
N LEU A 275 5.74 -16.96 -2.54
CA LEU A 275 6.74 -15.95 -2.20
C LEU A 275 7.60 -16.35 -1.00
N ALA A 276 6.99 -16.87 0.06
CA ALA A 276 7.72 -17.35 1.24
C ALA A 276 8.61 -18.55 0.90
N ALA A 277 8.10 -19.51 0.13
CA ALA A 277 8.84 -20.70 -0.29
C ALA A 277 10.03 -20.36 -1.21
N HIS A 278 9.89 -19.32 -2.04
CA HIS A 278 10.90 -18.91 -3.01
C HIS A 278 11.83 -17.78 -2.51
N GLY A 279 11.60 -17.26 -1.30
CA GLY A 279 12.44 -16.22 -0.71
C GLY A 279 12.32 -14.86 -1.39
N GLY A 280 11.14 -14.52 -1.91
CA GLY A 280 10.85 -13.21 -2.50
C GLY A 280 11.04 -13.10 -4.02
N PHE A 281 11.19 -11.88 -4.52
CA PHE A 281 11.09 -11.54 -5.95
C PHE A 281 12.26 -12.01 -6.80
N ALA A 282 13.44 -12.25 -6.22
CA ALA A 282 14.62 -12.68 -7.00
C ALA A 282 14.37 -13.99 -7.77
N TRP A 283 13.53 -14.90 -7.25
CA TRP A 283 13.09 -16.10 -7.97
C TRP A 283 12.21 -15.74 -9.17
N TYR A 284 11.27 -14.81 -8.98
CA TYR A 284 10.34 -14.36 -10.02
C TYR A 284 11.02 -13.54 -11.11
N ASP A 285 12.09 -12.80 -10.79
CA ASP A 285 12.92 -12.12 -11.79
C ASP A 285 13.54 -13.11 -12.77
N GLN A 286 13.94 -14.30 -12.29
CA GLN A 286 14.45 -15.37 -13.15
C GLN A 286 13.33 -15.92 -14.05
N ARG A 287 12.11 -16.07 -13.52
CA ARG A 287 10.95 -16.50 -14.32
C ARG A 287 10.52 -15.46 -15.34
N ASN A 288 10.57 -14.17 -15.00
CA ASN A 288 10.32 -13.08 -15.93
C ASN A 288 11.34 -13.08 -17.08
N ARG A 289 12.62 -13.37 -16.77
CA ARG A 289 13.66 -13.57 -17.79
C ARG A 289 13.37 -14.79 -18.67
N GLU A 290 12.93 -15.90 -18.10
CA GLU A 290 12.53 -17.10 -18.86
C GLU A 290 11.36 -16.79 -19.80
N LEU A 291 10.30 -16.13 -19.30
CA LEU A 291 9.17 -15.65 -20.10
C LEU A 291 9.64 -14.76 -21.26
N TRP A 292 10.51 -13.79 -20.97
CA TRP A 292 11.08 -12.91 -21.98
C TRP A 292 11.87 -13.66 -23.05
N GLN A 293 12.69 -14.65 -22.67
CA GLN A 293 13.46 -15.48 -23.60
C GLN A 293 12.54 -16.29 -24.52
N LEU A 294 11.50 -16.92 -23.96
CA LEU A 294 10.50 -17.66 -24.73
C LEU A 294 9.77 -16.75 -25.73
N ALA A 295 9.44 -15.53 -25.31
CA ALA A 295 8.77 -14.54 -26.14
C ALA A 295 9.59 -14.12 -27.38
N GLN A 296 10.93 -14.14 -27.31
CA GLN A 296 11.78 -13.76 -28.45
C GLN A 296 11.59 -14.66 -29.68
N GLY A 297 11.20 -15.93 -29.46
CA GLY A 297 10.98 -16.89 -30.53
C GLY A 297 9.64 -16.73 -31.25
N ILE A 298 8.73 -15.87 -30.76
CA ILE A 298 7.37 -15.73 -31.29
C ILE A 298 7.24 -14.38 -32.02
N PRO A 299 6.90 -14.38 -33.32
CA PRO A 299 6.61 -13.17 -34.07
C PRO A 299 5.43 -12.41 -33.46
N ARG A 300 5.69 -11.20 -32.99
CA ARG A 300 4.68 -10.32 -32.41
C ARG A 300 3.90 -9.58 -33.49
N LEU A 301 2.59 -9.44 -33.28
CA LEU A 301 1.70 -8.70 -34.17
C LEU A 301 0.95 -7.61 -33.40
N GLY A 302 1.37 -6.35 -33.57
CA GLY A 302 0.75 -5.20 -32.92
C GLY A 302 1.22 -4.98 -31.48
N GLN A 303 0.51 -4.11 -30.75
CA GLN A 303 0.93 -3.60 -29.44
C GLN A 303 0.37 -4.36 -28.22
N ARG A 304 -0.49 -5.36 -28.43
CA ARG A 304 -1.18 -6.13 -27.37
C ARG A 304 -1.17 -7.63 -27.67
N TYR A 305 -0.12 -8.11 -28.33
CA TYR A 305 -0.08 -9.48 -28.82
C TYR A 305 0.00 -10.47 -27.67
N PHE A 306 0.99 -10.34 -26.79
CA PHE A 306 1.15 -11.19 -25.63
C PHE A 306 0.10 -10.94 -24.55
N GLU A 307 -0.39 -9.70 -24.40
CA GLU A 307 -1.57 -9.42 -23.57
C GLU A 307 -2.75 -10.32 -23.97
N ARG A 308 -3.07 -10.37 -25.26
CA ARG A 308 -4.19 -11.20 -25.77
C ARG A 308 -3.87 -12.70 -25.73
N LEU A 309 -2.65 -13.07 -26.12
CA LEU A 309 -2.24 -14.47 -26.25
C LEU A 309 -2.13 -15.18 -24.90
N LEU A 310 -1.51 -14.53 -23.91
CA LEU A 310 -1.11 -15.15 -22.64
C LEU A 310 -2.05 -14.79 -21.49
N PHE A 311 -2.44 -13.53 -21.38
CA PHE A 311 -3.29 -13.08 -20.26
C PHE A 311 -4.78 -13.24 -20.56
N GLU A 312 -5.28 -12.68 -21.66
CA GLU A 312 -6.69 -12.83 -22.05
C GLU A 312 -6.99 -14.24 -22.58
N ARG A 313 -5.95 -14.99 -22.96
CA ARG A 313 -6.02 -16.32 -23.59
C ARG A 313 -6.98 -16.35 -24.77
N ASP A 314 -6.90 -15.34 -25.64
CA ASP A 314 -7.79 -15.14 -26.78
C ASP A 314 -7.89 -16.42 -27.64
N PRO A 315 -9.09 -17.03 -27.74
CA PRO A 315 -9.25 -18.31 -28.42
C PRO A 315 -9.01 -18.21 -29.93
N GLY A 316 -9.35 -17.08 -30.55
CA GLY A 316 -9.13 -16.85 -31.98
C GLY A 316 -7.64 -16.72 -32.30
N LEU A 317 -6.90 -15.99 -31.47
CA LEU A 317 -5.45 -15.82 -31.62
C LEU A 317 -4.72 -17.15 -31.39
N ARG A 318 -5.12 -17.92 -30.38
CA ARG A 318 -4.55 -19.24 -30.09
C ARG A 318 -4.85 -20.27 -31.18
N ALA A 319 -6.05 -20.25 -31.76
CA ALA A 319 -6.40 -21.15 -32.87
C ALA A 319 -5.54 -20.87 -34.13
N GLN A 320 -5.22 -19.60 -34.37
CA GLN A 320 -4.37 -19.17 -35.51
C GLN A 320 -2.87 -19.35 -35.24
N LEU A 321 -2.47 -19.72 -34.02
CA LEU A 321 -1.08 -19.90 -33.66
C LEU A 321 -0.46 -21.07 -34.45
N SER A 322 0.61 -20.76 -35.19
CA SER A 322 1.38 -21.75 -35.93
C SER A 322 1.79 -22.92 -35.01
N PRO A 323 1.64 -24.19 -35.44
CA PRO A 323 1.91 -25.35 -34.58
C PRO A 323 3.27 -25.33 -33.88
N ARG A 324 4.31 -24.79 -34.54
CA ARG A 324 5.67 -24.67 -33.97
C ARG A 324 5.77 -23.80 -32.70
N TYR A 325 4.85 -22.86 -32.50
CA TYR A 325 4.86 -21.96 -31.33
C TYR A 325 4.00 -22.47 -30.17
N ARG A 326 3.14 -23.47 -30.40
CA ARG A 326 2.24 -23.99 -29.37
C ARG A 326 3.00 -24.51 -28.13
N PRO A 327 4.09 -25.29 -28.25
CA PRO A 327 4.84 -25.74 -27.08
C PRO A 327 5.47 -24.59 -26.29
N VAL A 328 5.92 -23.53 -26.98
CA VAL A 328 6.50 -22.34 -26.34
C VAL A 328 5.42 -21.60 -25.56
N VAL A 329 4.24 -21.38 -26.15
CA VAL A 329 3.12 -20.72 -25.48
C VAL A 329 2.61 -21.55 -24.29
N GLU A 330 2.55 -22.88 -24.42
CA GLU A 330 2.19 -23.76 -23.31
C GLU A 330 3.19 -23.66 -22.15
N ARG A 331 4.49 -23.57 -22.45
CA ARG A 331 5.51 -23.32 -21.43
C ARG A 331 5.33 -21.95 -20.77
N MET A 332 5.01 -20.91 -21.53
CA MET A 332 4.73 -19.58 -20.98
C MET A 332 3.46 -19.59 -20.11
N ASP A 333 2.42 -20.32 -20.50
CA ASP A 333 1.21 -20.50 -19.69
C ASP A 333 1.54 -21.18 -18.35
N GLN A 334 2.33 -22.27 -18.37
CA GLN A 334 2.77 -22.96 -17.14
C GLN A 334 3.53 -22.03 -16.18
N LEU A 335 4.36 -21.13 -16.71
CA LEU A 335 5.06 -20.13 -15.88
C LEU A 335 4.08 -19.12 -15.28
N LEU A 336 3.12 -18.64 -16.06
CA LEU A 336 2.09 -17.67 -15.64
C LEU A 336 0.99 -18.30 -14.79
N ASP A 337 0.91 -19.64 -14.73
CA ASP A 337 0.01 -20.38 -13.87
C ASP A 337 0.48 -20.40 -12.40
N ASP A 338 1.70 -19.94 -12.11
CA ASP A 338 2.16 -19.74 -10.74
C ASP A 338 1.24 -18.76 -9.98
N PRO A 339 0.81 -19.10 -8.74
CA PRO A 339 -0.10 -18.26 -7.97
C PRO A 339 0.35 -16.81 -7.80
N PHE A 340 1.65 -16.53 -7.79
CA PHE A 340 2.15 -15.15 -7.74
C PHE A 340 1.63 -14.30 -8.90
N TYR A 341 1.72 -14.80 -10.14
CA TYR A 341 1.28 -14.04 -11.31
C TYR A 341 -0.24 -13.80 -11.33
N GLN A 342 -1.01 -14.64 -10.64
CA GLN A 342 -2.47 -14.59 -10.61
C GLN A 342 -3.03 -13.84 -9.40
N GLN A 343 -2.38 -13.92 -8.24
CA GLN A 343 -2.92 -13.49 -6.96
C GLN A 343 -2.09 -12.41 -6.26
N PHE A 344 -0.95 -12.00 -6.82
CA PHE A 344 -0.26 -10.79 -6.39
C PHE A 344 -0.83 -9.59 -7.16
N VAL A 345 -1.72 -8.83 -6.52
CA VAL A 345 -2.54 -7.79 -7.15
C VAL A 345 -1.98 -6.42 -6.83
N ILE A 346 -1.74 -5.63 -7.88
CA ILE A 346 -1.11 -4.32 -7.78
C ILE A 346 -1.95 -3.24 -8.48
N TYR A 347 -1.85 -2.01 -8.02
CA TYR A 347 -2.34 -0.84 -8.73
C TYR A 347 -1.17 -0.15 -9.46
N VAL A 348 -1.32 0.08 -10.76
CA VAL A 348 -0.39 0.89 -11.57
C VAL A 348 -1.20 1.94 -12.32
N HIS A 349 -0.84 3.21 -12.22
CA HIS A 349 -1.49 4.26 -13.02
C HIS A 349 -0.98 4.25 -14.47
N PRO A 350 -1.84 4.25 -15.52
CA PRO A 350 -3.31 4.25 -15.52
C PRO A 350 -3.91 2.84 -15.77
N ARG A 351 -3.12 1.77 -15.60
CA ARG A 351 -3.58 0.39 -15.86
C ARG A 351 -4.63 -0.09 -14.86
N GLY A 352 -4.70 0.55 -13.70
CA GLY A 352 -5.58 0.18 -12.60
C GLY A 352 -5.04 -0.99 -11.80
N ILE A 353 -5.95 -1.65 -11.09
CA ILE A 353 -5.76 -2.80 -10.22
C ILE A 353 -5.80 -4.07 -11.07
N ARG A 354 -4.67 -4.77 -11.18
CA ARG A 354 -4.54 -6.01 -11.95
C ARG A 354 -3.55 -6.96 -11.26
N PRO A 355 -3.64 -8.27 -11.52
CA PRO A 355 -2.59 -9.21 -11.13
C PRO A 355 -1.26 -8.87 -11.81
N ILE A 356 -0.14 -9.14 -11.14
CA ILE A 356 1.19 -8.84 -11.68
C ILE A 356 1.49 -9.55 -13.01
N GLY A 357 0.88 -10.72 -13.26
CA GLY A 357 0.97 -11.42 -14.55
C GLY A 357 0.44 -10.61 -15.74
N TYR A 358 -0.58 -9.76 -15.54
CA TYR A 358 -1.05 -8.81 -16.56
C TYR A 358 0.07 -7.84 -16.96
N HIS A 359 0.79 -7.32 -15.98
CA HIS A 359 1.84 -6.32 -16.19
C HIS A 359 3.07 -6.93 -16.87
N VAL A 360 3.50 -8.12 -16.40
CA VAL A 360 4.62 -8.85 -17.02
C VAL A 360 4.33 -9.20 -18.48
N THR A 361 3.15 -9.74 -18.79
CA THR A 361 2.77 -10.08 -20.17
C THR A 361 2.66 -8.85 -21.06
N ARG A 362 2.08 -7.76 -20.55
CA ARG A 362 2.02 -6.47 -21.25
C ARG A 362 3.41 -5.95 -21.59
N LEU A 363 4.36 -6.03 -20.67
CA LEU A 363 5.70 -5.48 -20.88
C LEU A 363 6.50 -6.24 -21.96
N LEU A 364 6.19 -7.51 -22.23
CA LEU A 364 6.71 -8.25 -23.39
C LEU A 364 6.30 -7.61 -24.73
N ASP A 365 5.14 -6.97 -24.80
CA ASP A 365 4.70 -6.23 -25.98
C ASP A 365 5.37 -4.86 -26.08
N ARG A 366 5.58 -4.18 -24.94
CA ARG A 366 6.03 -2.77 -24.88
C ARG A 366 7.54 -2.58 -25.00
N ASN A 367 8.31 -3.41 -24.31
CA ASN A 367 9.76 -3.29 -24.21
C ASN A 367 10.41 -4.67 -24.44
N PRO A 368 10.24 -5.27 -25.62
CA PRO A 368 10.63 -6.65 -25.93
C PRO A 368 12.14 -6.93 -25.92
N ARG A 369 13.00 -5.91 -25.98
CA ARG A 369 14.45 -6.10 -26.03
C ARG A 369 15.08 -6.25 -24.65
N THR A 370 14.29 -6.23 -23.58
CA THR A 370 14.75 -6.39 -22.20
C THR A 370 13.76 -7.21 -21.37
N PRO A 371 14.24 -8.06 -20.44
CA PRO A 371 13.39 -8.63 -19.40
C PRO A 371 13.09 -7.58 -18.32
N PHE A 372 12.27 -7.97 -17.34
CA PHE A 372 11.83 -7.10 -16.25
C PHE A 372 12.10 -7.68 -14.86
N SER A 373 12.47 -6.80 -13.93
CA SER A 373 12.70 -7.03 -12.51
C SER A 373 11.56 -6.46 -11.69
N ILE A 374 11.27 -7.06 -10.54
CA ILE A 374 10.26 -6.57 -9.58
C ILE A 374 10.95 -6.23 -8.27
N ASP A 375 10.66 -5.04 -7.75
CA ASP A 375 11.24 -4.55 -6.50
C ASP A 375 10.21 -3.76 -5.68
N LEU A 376 10.26 -3.93 -4.35
CA LEU A 376 9.66 -3.00 -3.39
C LEU A 376 10.51 -1.74 -3.32
N ALA A 377 9.86 -0.58 -3.30
CA ALA A 377 10.53 0.68 -3.07
C ALA A 377 10.81 0.85 -1.57
N LEU A 378 11.74 1.76 -1.22
CA LEU A 378 11.88 2.22 0.17
C LEU A 378 10.53 2.77 0.66
N HIS A 379 10.12 2.35 1.86
CA HIS A 379 8.86 2.79 2.45
C HIS A 379 8.94 2.82 3.98
N ASN A 380 8.02 3.55 4.60
CA ASN A 380 7.94 3.79 6.04
C ASN A 380 6.56 3.45 6.63
N LEU A 381 5.76 2.67 5.88
CA LEU A 381 4.38 2.31 6.24
C LEU A 381 4.30 1.62 7.61
N HIS A 382 5.22 0.70 7.87
CA HIS A 382 5.25 -0.12 9.08
C HIS A 382 6.17 0.44 10.17
N THR A 383 6.68 1.66 9.96
CA THR A 383 7.62 2.34 10.87
C THR A 383 7.05 3.71 11.24
N THR A 384 7.47 4.78 10.55
CA THR A 384 7.08 6.17 10.82
C THR A 384 5.57 6.37 10.68
N LEU A 385 4.96 5.89 9.59
CA LEU A 385 3.54 6.09 9.35
C LEU A 385 2.66 5.28 10.31
N TYR A 386 3.08 4.06 10.66
CA TYR A 386 2.45 3.28 11.72
C TYR A 386 2.46 4.02 13.06
N ARG A 387 3.62 4.54 13.46
CA ARG A 387 3.79 5.28 14.72
C ARG A 387 2.87 6.50 14.77
N ARG A 388 2.86 7.31 13.71
CA ARG A 388 2.00 8.50 13.62
C ARG A 388 0.52 8.15 13.68
N TRP A 389 0.11 7.11 12.94
CA TRP A 389 -1.28 6.66 12.96
C TRP A 389 -1.69 6.21 14.35
N ARG A 390 -0.84 5.42 15.01
CA ARG A 390 -1.06 4.97 16.38
C ARG A 390 -1.19 6.15 17.33
N GLU A 391 -0.27 7.12 17.28
CA GLU A 391 -0.28 8.30 18.13
C GLU A 391 -1.53 9.15 17.92
N ALA A 392 -1.96 9.34 16.66
CA ALA A 392 -3.19 10.03 16.32
C ALA A 392 -4.42 9.30 16.90
N GLN A 393 -4.49 7.97 16.80
CA GLN A 393 -5.58 7.17 17.38
C GLN A 393 -5.64 7.30 18.91
N LEU A 394 -4.49 7.26 19.58
CA LEU A 394 -4.40 7.41 21.03
C LEU A 394 -4.78 8.85 21.46
N GLY A 395 -4.29 9.86 20.74
CA GLY A 395 -4.62 11.27 20.97
C GLY A 395 -6.11 11.56 20.79
N HIS A 396 -6.72 11.01 19.73
CA HIS A 396 -8.17 11.12 19.50
C HIS A 396 -8.95 10.48 20.66
N CYS A 397 -8.60 9.26 21.08
CA CYS A 397 -9.26 8.61 22.21
C CYS A 397 -9.13 9.42 23.51
N ALA A 398 -7.96 9.99 23.78
CA ALA A 398 -7.77 10.84 24.96
C ALA A 398 -8.66 12.10 24.91
N ALA A 399 -8.87 12.68 23.73
CA ALA A 399 -9.71 13.86 23.54
C ALA A 399 -11.21 13.55 23.62
N THR A 400 -11.67 12.47 22.97
CA THR A 400 -13.10 12.13 22.86
C THR A 400 -13.59 11.18 23.94
N ARG A 401 -12.67 10.55 24.68
CA ARG A 401 -12.92 9.44 25.63
C ARG A 401 -13.62 8.26 24.99
N GLN A 402 -13.49 8.12 23.68
CA GLN A 402 -14.00 6.99 22.92
C GLN A 402 -12.83 6.28 22.27
N PRO A 403 -12.61 4.98 22.56
CA PRO A 403 -11.72 4.16 21.77
C PRO A 403 -12.38 3.98 20.38
N GLY A 404 -12.04 4.85 19.42
CA GLY A 404 -12.79 5.00 18.17
C GLY A 404 -11.97 5.59 17.03
N SER A 405 -12.41 5.31 15.80
CA SER A 405 -11.68 5.52 14.55
C SER A 405 -11.61 6.99 14.16
N LEU A 406 -10.42 7.45 13.75
CA LEU A 406 -10.22 8.75 13.12
C LEU A 406 -11.16 9.01 11.92
N THR A 407 -11.68 7.93 11.30
CA THR A 407 -12.62 7.98 10.18
C THR A 407 -14.09 8.14 10.57
N SER A 408 -14.42 8.24 11.87
CA SER A 408 -15.79 8.31 12.37
C SER A 408 -16.35 9.73 12.48
N ASP A 409 -15.53 10.75 12.28
CA ASP A 409 -16.00 12.14 12.21
C ASP A 409 -16.61 12.40 10.82
N PRO A 410 -17.88 12.84 10.72
CA PRO A 410 -18.55 13.04 9.44
C PRO A 410 -17.87 14.13 8.61
N ASN A 411 -17.78 13.87 7.30
CA ASN A 411 -17.35 14.81 6.25
C ASN A 411 -18.14 16.12 6.26
#